data_AF-A0A6V7K206-F1
#
_entry.id   AF-A0A6V7K206-F1
#
_cell.length_a   1.000
_cell.length_b   1.000
_cell.length_c   1.000
_cell.angle_alpha   90.00
_cell.angle_beta   90.00
_cell.angle_gamma   90.00
#
_symmetry.space_group_name_H-M   'P 1'
#
loop_
_entity.id
_entity.type
_entity.pdbx_description
1 polymer ?
#
loop_
_entity_poly.entity_id
_entity_poly.type
_entity_poly.pdbx_seq_one_letter_code
_entity_poly.pdbx_strand_id
1 'polypeptide(L)' 'ATPGVELKLANKIFVANGVTIKPDYQQLLQDVFESTVQKVDFSKKTDAAKTINDWCEQQTNSKIKDVVDP' A
#
# COMPACT_ATOMS: atom_id res chain seq x y z
N ALA A 1 0.48 -11.45 -23.03
CA ALA A 1 1.73 -11.21 -22.27
C ALA A 1 2.88 -11.05 -23.27
N THR A 2 3.75 -10.05 -23.08
CA THR A 2 4.92 -9.83 -23.95
C THR A 2 6.10 -10.60 -23.38
N PRO A 3 6.72 -11.53 -24.12
CA PRO A 3 7.86 -12.31 -23.62
C PRO A 3 9.00 -11.40 -23.15
N GLY A 4 9.55 -11.66 -21.96
CA GLY A 4 10.63 -10.89 -21.36
C GLY A 4 10.22 -9.58 -20.67
N VAL A 5 8.93 -9.23 -20.65
CA VAL A 5 8.41 -8.05 -19.94
C VAL A 5 7.58 -8.49 -18.74
N GLU A 6 7.90 -7.95 -17.56
CA GLU A 6 7.11 -8.10 -16.34
C GLU A 6 6.40 -6.78 -16.02
N LEU A 7 5.08 -6.84 -15.84
CA LEU A 7 4.27 -5.74 -15.32
C LEU A 7 3.62 -6.21 -14.02
N LYS A 8 3.91 -5.52 -12.92
CA LYS A 8 3.28 -5.75 -11.62
C LYS A 8 2.31 -4.61 -11.31
N LEU A 9 1.10 -4.97 -10.91
CA LEU A 9 0.07 -4.05 -10.43
C LEU A 9 -0.36 -4.51 -9.04
N ALA A 10 -0.32 -3.59 -8.07
CA ALA A 10 -0.75 -3.83 -6.70
C ALA A 10 -1.29 -2.53 -6.11
N ASN A 11 -2.38 -2.61 -5.34
CA ASN A 11 -3.03 -1.46 -4.72
C ASN A 11 -3.04 -1.61 -3.19
N LYS A 12 -2.86 -0.51 -2.45
CA LYS A 12 -2.96 -0.48 -0.98
C LYS A 12 -3.52 0.85 -0.50
N ILE A 13 -4.29 0.80 0.58
CA ILE A 13 -4.68 2.01 1.33
C ILE A 13 -4.06 1.95 2.73
N PHE A 14 -3.33 3.00 3.08
CA PHE A 14 -2.82 3.22 4.44
C PHE A 14 -3.67 4.29 5.12
N VAL A 15 -4.17 4.02 6.32
CA VAL A 15 -5.07 4.94 7.06
C VAL A 15 -4.56 5.17 8.47
N ALA A 16 -4.82 6.37 9.01
CA ALA A 16 -4.39 6.72 10.35
C ALA A 16 -5.07 5.84 11.41
N ASN A 17 -4.37 5.60 12.51
CA ASN A 17 -4.97 5.04 13.71
C ASN A 17 -6.20 5.87 14.13
N GLY A 18 -7.28 5.18 14.53
CA GLY A 18 -8.55 5.82 14.88
C GLY A 18 -9.50 6.09 13.70
N VAL A 19 -9.04 5.96 12.45
CA VAL A 19 -9.93 6.01 11.28
C VAL A 19 -10.60 4.65 11.10
N THR A 20 -11.93 4.68 10.99
CA THR A 20 -12.75 3.50 10.69
C THR A 20 -13.27 3.61 9.27
N ILE A 21 -12.93 2.62 8.46
CA ILE A 21 -13.43 2.51 7.09
C ILE A 21 -14.75 1.74 7.11
N LYS A 22 -15.73 2.20 6.33
CA LYS A 22 -17.02 1.52 6.21
C LYS A 22 -16.82 0.10 5.69
N PRO A 23 -17.47 -0.92 6.28
CA PRO A 23 -17.32 -2.31 5.83
C PRO A 23 -17.54 -2.51 4.33
N ASP A 24 -18.58 -1.89 3.77
CA ASP A 24 -18.88 -1.99 2.33
C ASP A 24 -17.77 -1.43 1.45
N TYR A 25 -17.06 -0.39 1.92
CA TYR A 25 -15.90 0.14 1.21
C TYR A 25 -14.69 -0.79 1.34
N GLN A 26 -14.49 -1.44 2.49
CA GLN A 26 -13.45 -2.46 2.63
C GLN A 26 -13.70 -3.67 1.72
N GLN A 27 -14.97 -4.04 1.53
CA GLN A 27 -15.37 -5.10 0.61
C GLN A 27 -15.09 -4.68 -0.85
N LEU A 28 -15.49 -3.46 -1.23
CA LEU A 28 -15.21 -2.89 -2.55
C LEU A 28 -13.70 -2.89 -2.88
N LEU A 29 -12.85 -2.52 -1.91
CA LEU A 29 -11.39 -2.52 -2.09
C LEU A 29 -10.85 -3.91 -2.39
N GLN A 30 -11.38 -4.94 -1.73
CA GLN A 30 -10.98 -6.34 -1.96
C GLN A 30 -11.48 -6.82 -3.33
N ASP A 31 -12.75 -6.58 -3.64
CA ASP A 31 -13.40 -7.18 -4.82
C ASP A 31 -12.98 -6.51 -6.14
N VAL A 32 -12.72 -5.20 -6.12
CA VAL A 32 -12.44 -4.41 -7.34
C VAL A 32 -10.97 -4.05 -7.50
N PHE A 33 -10.28 -3.78 -6.40
CA PHE A 33 -8.90 -3.28 -6.45
C PHE A 33 -7.87 -4.30 -5.97
N GLU A 34 -8.32 -5.49 -5.56
CA GLU A 34 -7.49 -6.54 -4.94
C GLU A 34 -6.66 -5.96 -3.77
N SER A 35 -7.28 -5.05 -3.00
CA SER A 35 -6.62 -4.23 -2.00
C SER A 35 -7.21 -4.40 -0.61
N THR A 36 -6.37 -4.16 0.39
CA THR A 36 -6.76 -4.13 1.80
C THR A 36 -6.31 -2.84 2.47
N VAL A 37 -7.02 -2.47 3.53
CA VAL A 37 -6.66 -1.31 4.36
C VAL A 37 -5.64 -1.73 5.41
N GLN A 38 -4.55 -0.97 5.54
CA GLN A 38 -3.59 -1.11 6.62
C GLN A 38 -3.62 0.14 7.51
N LYS A 39 -3.72 -0.06 8.82
CA LYS A 39 -3.58 1.04 9.78
C LYS A 39 -2.10 1.37 9.98
N VAL A 40 -1.78 2.66 9.97
CA VAL A 40 -0.44 3.20 10.17
C VAL A 40 -0.51 4.32 11.19
N ASP A 41 0.47 4.34 12.09
CA ASP A 41 0.65 5.44 13.03
C ASP A 41 1.39 6.61 12.37
N PHE A 42 0.64 7.50 11.70
CA PHE A 42 1.23 8.67 11.03
C PHE A 42 1.82 9.72 11.99
N SER A 43 1.63 9.58 13.31
CA SER A 43 2.37 10.42 14.27
C SER A 43 3.86 10.06 14.32
N LYS A 44 4.20 8.81 13.97
CA LYS A 44 5.57 8.30 13.85
C LYS A 44 6.04 8.36 12.41
N LYS A 45 6.24 9.59 11.93
CA LYS A 45 6.64 9.93 10.56
C LYS A 45 7.62 8.95 9.89
N THR A 46 8.78 8.72 10.52
CA THR A 46 9.82 7.83 9.99
C THR A 46 9.34 6.39 9.86
N ASP A 47 8.64 5.86 10.86
CA ASP A 47 8.11 4.49 10.85
C ASP A 47 6.96 4.34 9.84
N ALA A 48 6.14 5.37 9.70
CA ALA A 48 5.04 5.42 8.74
C ALA A 48 5.56 5.42 7.29
N ALA A 49 6.49 6.32 6.98
CA ALA A 49 7.15 6.36 5.67
C ALA A 49 7.86 5.02 5.38
N LYS A 50 8.59 4.47 6.36
CA LYS A 50 9.23 3.16 6.22
C LYS A 50 8.22 2.05 5.87
N THR A 51 7.09 2.00 6.57
CA THR A 51 6.05 0.99 6.32
C THR A 51 5.50 1.04 4.89
N ILE A 52 5.28 2.26 4.37
CA ILE A 52 4.76 2.47 3.00
C ILE A 52 5.83 2.10 1.97
N ASN A 53 7.04 2.61 2.17
CA ASN A 53 8.18 2.40 1.29
C ASN A 53 8.58 0.91 1.22
N ASP A 54 8.65 0.21 2.35
CA ASP A 54 8.91 -1.25 2.39
C ASP A 54 7.86 -2.03 1.60
N TRP A 55 6.58 -1.66 1.71
CA TRP A 55 5.51 -2.32 0.96
C TRP A 55 5.67 -2.10 -0.55
N CYS A 56 5.91 -0.86 -0.97
CA CYS A 56 6.18 -0.54 -2.38
C CYS A 56 7.43 -1.28 -2.89
N GLU A 57 8.49 -1.35 -2.08
CA GLU A 57 9.72 -2.06 -2.40
C GLU A 57 9.44 -3.54 -2.65
N GLN A 58 8.69 -4.18 -1.74
CA GLN A 58 8.33 -5.59 -1.86
C GLN A 58 7.47 -5.87 -3.10
N GLN A 59 6.46 -5.04 -3.37
CA GLN A 59 5.57 -5.27 -4.53
C GLN A 59 6.26 -5.07 -5.88
N THR A 60 7.37 -4.33 -5.89
CA THR A 60 8.04 -3.90 -7.13
C THR A 60 9.39 -4.58 -7.35
N ASN A 61 9.70 -5.66 -6.63
CA ASN A 61 11.00 -6.34 -6.69
C ASN A 61 12.17 -5.36 -6.43
N SER A 62 12.02 -4.53 -5.40
CA SER A 62 12.97 -3.50 -5.00
C SER A 62 13.25 -2.41 -6.03
N LYS A 63 12.38 -2.23 -7.04
CA LYS A 63 12.56 -1.20 -8.08
C LYS A 63 12.07 0.18 -7.65
N ILE A 64 11.12 0.25 -6.71
CA ILE A 64 10.57 1.49 -6.17
C ILE A 64 10.75 1.44 -4.65
N LYS A 65 11.52 2.36 -4.08
CA LYS A 65 11.91 2.32 -2.65
C LYS A 65 11.37 3.50 -1.87
N ASP A 66 11.69 4.72 -2.31
CA ASP A 66 11.40 5.94 -1.55
C ASP A 66 10.22 6.69 -2.19
N VAL A 67 9.01 6.17 -2.00
CA VAL A 67 7.78 6.75 -2.58
C VAL A 67 7.34 7.99 -1.80
N VAL A 68 7.53 7.96 -0.48
CA VAL A 68 7.18 9.06 0.41
C VAL A 68 8.31 9.37 1.38
N ASP A 69 8.42 10.65 1.74
CA ASP A 69 9.30 11.13 2.80
C ASP A 69 8.57 11.18 4.17
N PRO A 70 9.30 11.11 5.30
CA PRO A 70 8.73 11.23 6.65
C PRO A 70 7.99 12.56 6.95
#